data_AF-A0A7G7MCE0-F1
#
_entry.id   AF-A0A7G7MCE0-F1
#
_cell.length_a   1.000
_cell.length_b   1.000
_cell.length_c   1.000
_cell.angle_alpha   90.00
_cell.angle_beta   90.00
_cell.angle_gamma   90.00
#
_symmetry.space_group_name_H-M   'P 1'
#
loop_
_entity.id
_entity.type
_entity.pdbx_description
1 polymer ?
#
loop_
_entity_poly.entity_id
_entity_poly.type
_entity_poly.pdbx_seq_one_letter_code
_entity_poly.pdbx_strand_id
1 'polypeptide(L)'
;MSGPDYPVLGLPSYETYQLAHIATYIAERLSRYRRSPPGRDGRAERTTAVRDLAGAAAALDGFVDVPSSGALPAPLDVATYRSAKQLITGGARTADIVSLAATGQAGWAVVGHVPGLGAVGARTEAREIADALRTHFMTESVRGLSPWAVTAQPTRIPTLPERVDLAAFVEHLDPSRAADRAVAAELRGTDRRTDAAIQGRFAHVDLDEAMTPPELPTGARNRRAARLEADSGHQRAHDQRRPVRNQGGPTPGG
;
A
#
# COMPACT_ATOMS: atom_id res chain seq x y z
N MET A 1 -25.67 8.00 -24.88
CA MET A 1 -24.95 8.77 -23.85
C MET A 1 -23.91 7.85 -23.24
N SER A 2 -22.65 8.05 -23.60
CA SER A 2 -21.48 7.31 -23.12
C SER A 2 -21.28 7.58 -21.63
N GLY A 3 -21.32 6.54 -20.81
CA GLY A 3 -20.88 6.62 -19.41
C GLY A 3 -19.37 6.87 -19.35
N PRO A 4 -18.84 7.45 -18.27
CA PRO A 4 -17.41 7.62 -18.12
C PRO A 4 -16.72 6.25 -18.13
N ASP A 5 -15.83 6.03 -19.11
CA ASP A 5 -14.91 4.91 -19.15
C ASP A 5 -13.98 5.02 -17.93
N TYR A 6 -14.34 4.32 -16.86
CA TYR A 6 -13.41 4.09 -15.77
C TYR A 6 -12.32 3.16 -16.29
N PRO A 7 -11.02 3.47 -16.09
CA PRO A 7 -9.99 2.50 -16.38
C PRO A 7 -10.28 1.27 -15.50
N VAL A 8 -10.64 0.17 -16.14
CA VAL A 8 -10.59 -1.15 -15.53
C VAL A 8 -9.12 -1.36 -15.20
N LEU A 9 -8.73 -1.09 -13.95
CA LEU A 9 -7.47 -1.56 -13.41
C LEU A 9 -7.50 -3.07 -13.60
N GLY A 10 -6.71 -3.59 -14.54
CA GLY A 10 -6.55 -5.02 -14.74
C GLY A 10 -6.32 -5.65 -13.38
N LEU A 11 -7.03 -6.74 -13.09
CA LEU A 11 -6.79 -7.51 -11.88
C LEU A 11 -5.29 -7.78 -11.81
N PRO A 12 -4.62 -7.35 -10.74
CA PRO A 12 -3.18 -7.52 -10.67
C PRO A 12 -2.85 -9.00 -10.70
N SER A 13 -1.77 -9.37 -11.42
CA SER A 13 -1.30 -10.74 -11.38
C SER A 13 -0.94 -11.11 -9.94
N TYR A 14 -1.06 -12.40 -9.62
CA TYR A 14 -0.63 -12.97 -8.35
C TYR A 14 0.80 -12.52 -7.98
N GLU A 15 1.70 -12.61 -8.95
CA GLU A 15 3.09 -12.13 -8.92
C GLU A 15 3.19 -10.66 -8.47
N THR A 16 2.35 -9.77 -9.03
CA THR A 16 2.34 -8.35 -8.66
C THR A 16 2.03 -8.15 -7.17
N TYR A 17 1.12 -8.95 -6.61
CA TYR A 17 0.79 -8.90 -5.18
C TYR A 17 1.89 -9.48 -4.30
N GLN A 18 2.51 -10.59 -4.68
CA GLN A 18 3.65 -11.15 -3.96
C GLN A 18 4.80 -10.15 -3.86
N LEU A 19 5.15 -9.49 -4.97
CA LEU A 19 6.21 -8.49 -5.01
C LEU A 19 5.92 -7.31 -4.07
N ALA A 20 4.68 -6.82 -4.06
CA ALA A 20 4.27 -5.76 -3.15
C ALA A 20 4.33 -6.18 -1.67
N HIS A 21 4.01 -7.43 -1.37
CA HIS A 21 4.06 -7.99 -0.02
C HIS A 21 5.51 -8.17 0.47
N ILE A 22 6.44 -8.60 -0.40
CA ILE A 22 7.88 -8.64 -0.11
C ILE A 22 8.42 -7.23 0.13
N ALA A 23 8.09 -6.28 -0.73
CA ALA A 23 8.48 -4.88 -0.54
C ALA A 23 7.93 -4.30 0.78
N THR A 24 6.71 -4.68 1.16
CA THR A 24 6.09 -4.25 2.43
C THR A 24 6.79 -4.88 3.64
N TYR A 25 7.15 -6.16 3.57
CA TYR A 25 7.98 -6.81 4.59
C TYR A 25 9.28 -6.03 4.82
N ILE A 26 9.97 -5.64 3.74
CA ILE A 26 11.20 -4.85 3.78
C ILE A 26 10.95 -3.49 4.44
N ALA A 27 9.94 -2.74 4.00
CA ALA A 27 9.63 -1.42 4.55
C ALA A 27 9.31 -1.46 6.06
N GLU A 28 8.61 -2.50 6.51
CA GLU A 28 8.39 -2.73 7.95
C GLU A 28 9.69 -2.94 8.71
N ARG A 29 10.60 -3.78 8.19
CA ARG A 29 11.88 -4.07 8.86
C ARG A 29 12.81 -2.85 8.87
N LEU A 30 12.83 -2.04 7.80
CA LEU A 30 13.49 -0.73 7.80
C LEU A 30 12.91 0.21 8.86
N SER A 31 11.58 0.23 9.02
CA SER A 31 10.91 1.04 10.04
C SER A 31 11.26 0.59 11.46
N ARG A 32 11.32 -0.74 11.70
CA ARG A 32 11.77 -1.31 12.99
C ARG A 32 13.22 -0.95 13.27
N TYR A 33 14.12 -1.19 12.33
CA TYR A 33 15.55 -0.86 12.45
C TYR A 33 15.78 0.59 12.86
N ARG A 34 15.07 1.52 12.22
CA ARG A 34 15.15 2.96 12.53
C ARG A 34 14.62 3.31 13.92
N ARG A 35 13.55 2.65 14.36
CA ARG A 35 12.90 2.93 15.66
C ARG A 35 13.60 2.25 16.84
N SER A 36 14.51 1.31 16.59
CA SER A 36 15.22 0.59 17.64
C SER A 36 15.99 1.55 18.56
N PRO A 37 15.77 1.47 19.89
CA PRO A 37 16.35 2.40 20.84
C PRO A 37 17.88 2.24 20.95
N PRO A 38 18.59 3.22 21.51
CA PRO A 38 19.96 3.01 21.95
C PRO A 38 20.01 1.97 23.09
N GLY A 39 21.12 1.23 23.21
CA GLY A 39 21.32 0.26 24.28
C GLY A 39 21.52 -1.18 23.79
N ARG A 40 21.48 -2.14 24.73
CA ARG A 40 21.65 -3.57 24.42
C ARG A 40 20.45 -4.13 23.66
N ASP A 41 19.24 -3.81 24.09
CA ASP A 41 18.02 -4.35 23.52
C ASP A 41 17.81 -3.84 22.09
N GLY A 42 17.96 -2.54 21.86
CA GLY A 42 17.89 -2.00 20.50
C GLY A 42 19.07 -2.39 19.61
N ARG A 43 20.22 -2.82 20.16
CA ARG A 43 21.26 -3.48 19.35
C ARG A 43 20.78 -4.85 18.86
N ALA A 44 20.18 -5.66 19.73
CA ALA A 44 19.63 -6.95 19.35
C ALA A 44 18.52 -6.79 18.30
N GLU A 45 17.59 -5.86 18.50
CA GLU A 45 16.53 -5.57 17.51
C GLU A 45 17.10 -5.14 16.15
N ARG A 46 18.13 -4.29 16.13
CA ARG A 46 18.79 -3.91 14.88
C ARG A 46 19.44 -5.10 14.20
N THR A 47 20.11 -5.98 14.95
CA THR A 47 20.69 -7.21 14.39
C THR A 47 19.62 -8.11 13.80
N THR A 48 18.49 -8.32 14.50
CA THR A 48 17.35 -9.07 13.97
C THR A 48 16.78 -8.42 12.71
N ALA A 49 16.60 -7.10 12.72
CA ALA A 49 16.09 -6.38 11.55
C ALA A 49 17.05 -6.48 10.35
N VAL A 50 18.37 -6.42 10.57
CA VAL A 50 19.37 -6.59 9.49
C VAL A 50 19.34 -8.00 8.91
N ARG A 51 19.26 -9.03 9.78
CA ARG A 51 19.09 -10.42 9.33
C ARG A 51 17.82 -10.57 8.50
N ASP A 52 16.71 -10.01 8.99
CA ASP A 52 15.42 -10.12 8.31
C ASP A 52 15.42 -9.36 6.97
N LEU A 53 16.10 -8.22 6.89
CA LEU A 53 16.29 -7.47 5.64
C LEU A 53 17.14 -8.24 4.64
N ALA A 54 18.18 -8.95 5.08
CA ALA A 54 19.01 -9.78 4.21
C ALA A 54 18.23 -10.99 3.66
N GLY A 55 17.43 -11.66 4.50
CA GLY A 55 16.55 -12.73 4.03
C GLY A 55 15.50 -12.25 3.03
N ALA A 56 14.91 -11.08 3.27
CA ALA A 56 13.96 -10.47 2.34
C ALA A 56 14.61 -9.94 1.05
N ALA A 57 15.88 -9.49 1.12
CA ALA A 57 16.66 -9.12 -0.06
C ALA A 57 16.85 -10.33 -0.98
N ALA A 58 17.21 -11.48 -0.42
CA ALA A 58 17.32 -12.73 -1.20
C ALA A 58 15.99 -13.14 -1.85
N ALA A 59 14.86 -12.99 -1.14
CA ALA A 59 13.54 -13.25 -1.71
C ALA A 59 13.19 -12.25 -2.83
N LEU A 60 13.55 -10.97 -2.66
CA LEU A 60 13.34 -9.95 -3.69
C LEU A 60 14.20 -10.24 -4.93
N ASP A 61 15.47 -10.57 -4.74
CA ASP A 61 16.41 -10.91 -5.83
C ASP A 61 16.00 -12.18 -6.58
N GLY A 62 15.34 -13.15 -5.92
CA GLY A 62 14.75 -14.31 -6.57
C GLY A 62 13.54 -13.96 -7.46
N PHE A 63 12.84 -12.87 -7.13
CA PHE A 63 11.66 -12.41 -7.86
C PHE A 63 12.01 -11.52 -9.06
N VAL A 64 13.06 -10.71 -8.98
CA VAL A 64 13.46 -9.79 -10.05
C VAL A 64 14.67 -10.31 -10.82
N ASP A 65 14.58 -10.36 -12.15
CA ASP A 65 15.69 -10.81 -13.03
C ASP A 65 16.95 -9.93 -12.97
N VAL A 66 16.89 -8.78 -12.30
CA VAL A 66 18.01 -7.87 -12.08
C VAL A 66 18.37 -7.91 -10.60
N PRO A 67 19.60 -8.35 -10.22
CA PRO A 67 20.03 -8.34 -8.84
C PRO A 67 19.86 -6.93 -8.27
N SER A 68 19.12 -6.81 -7.16
CA SER A 68 19.07 -5.53 -6.47
C SER A 68 20.50 -5.25 -6.01
N SER A 69 21.10 -4.17 -6.49
CA SER A 69 22.51 -3.83 -6.21
C SER A 69 22.73 -3.37 -4.74
N GLY A 70 21.97 -3.93 -3.81
CA GLY A 70 21.77 -3.47 -2.43
C GLY A 70 20.62 -2.49 -2.26
N ALA A 71 19.88 -2.16 -3.33
CA ALA A 71 18.84 -1.15 -3.30
C ALA A 71 17.45 -1.74 -2.99
N LEU A 72 17.18 -1.88 -1.70
CA LEU A 72 15.88 -2.29 -1.20
C LEU A 72 14.82 -1.20 -1.42
N PRO A 73 13.56 -1.57 -1.73
CA PRO A 73 12.47 -0.61 -1.76
C PRO A 73 12.30 0.02 -0.38
N ALA A 74 12.16 1.35 -0.36
CA ALA A 74 12.14 2.11 0.89
C ALA A 74 11.07 3.23 0.87
N PRO A 75 10.52 3.62 2.03
CA PRO A 75 9.60 4.74 2.11
C PRO A 75 10.25 6.05 1.65
N LEU A 76 9.49 6.89 0.95
CA LEU A 76 9.95 8.23 0.56
C LEU A 76 10.09 9.14 1.78
N ASP A 77 11.12 9.98 1.77
CA ASP A 77 11.18 11.13 2.66
C ASP A 77 10.31 12.30 2.16
N VAL A 78 10.01 13.25 3.05
CA VAL A 78 9.16 14.41 2.74
C VAL A 78 9.70 15.24 1.57
N ALA A 79 11.01 15.43 1.44
CA ALA A 79 11.57 16.26 0.38
C ALA A 79 11.39 15.57 -0.97
N THR A 80 11.75 14.30 -1.07
CA THR A 80 11.56 13.50 -2.30
C THR A 80 10.08 13.40 -2.67
N TYR A 81 9.20 13.16 -1.69
CA TYR A 81 7.75 13.11 -1.91
C TYR A 81 7.21 14.44 -2.48
N ARG A 82 7.63 15.59 -1.95
CA ARG A 82 7.17 16.90 -2.44
C ARG A 82 7.60 17.14 -3.89
N SER A 83 8.84 16.85 -4.22
CA SER A 83 9.35 16.99 -5.59
C SER A 83 8.60 16.07 -6.55
N ALA A 84 8.41 14.81 -6.16
CA ALA A 84 7.73 13.81 -6.98
C ALA A 84 6.22 14.11 -7.13
N LYS A 85 5.57 14.66 -6.10
CA LYS A 85 4.15 15.04 -6.13
C LYS A 85 3.86 16.20 -7.10
N GLN A 86 4.84 17.03 -7.44
CA GLN A 86 4.63 18.09 -8.44
C GLN A 86 4.38 17.54 -9.85
N LEU A 87 4.60 16.24 -10.06
CA LEU A 87 4.51 15.59 -11.36
C LEU A 87 3.16 14.87 -11.60
N ILE A 88 2.20 14.95 -10.66
CA ILE A 88 0.98 14.11 -10.67
C ILE A 88 -0.32 14.92 -10.67
N THR A 89 -1.43 14.31 -11.13
CA THR A 89 -2.80 14.88 -11.11
C THR A 89 -3.67 14.18 -10.04
N GLY A 90 -4.42 14.94 -9.22
CA GLY A 90 -4.96 14.46 -7.94
C GLY A 90 -6.34 13.78 -7.95
N GLY A 91 -6.66 13.09 -6.84
CA GLY A 91 -7.90 12.37 -6.51
C GLY A 91 -8.00 12.02 -5.01
N ALA A 92 -9.06 11.34 -4.55
CA ALA A 92 -9.28 11.05 -3.12
C ALA A 92 -8.36 9.97 -2.53
N ARG A 93 -8.07 8.93 -3.31
CA ARG A 93 -6.98 7.96 -3.09
C ARG A 93 -6.18 7.92 -4.38
N THR A 94 -4.87 8.10 -4.29
CA THR A 94 -3.99 8.16 -5.47
C THR A 94 -2.72 7.37 -5.25
N ALA A 95 -2.17 6.84 -6.34
CA ALA A 95 -0.84 6.27 -6.41
C ALA A 95 -0.36 6.38 -7.87
N ASP A 96 0.69 7.16 -8.08
CA ASP A 96 1.24 7.45 -9.39
C ASP A 96 2.73 7.13 -9.42
N ILE A 97 3.19 6.58 -10.53
CA ILE A 97 4.59 6.23 -10.74
C ILE A 97 5.26 7.35 -11.50
N VAL A 98 6.39 7.81 -10.98
CA VAL A 98 7.20 8.85 -11.60
C VAL A 98 8.65 8.41 -11.69
N SER A 99 9.30 8.74 -12.80
CA SER A 99 10.75 8.59 -12.89
C SER A 99 11.43 9.67 -12.05
N LEU A 100 12.37 9.27 -11.20
CA LEU A 100 13.14 10.20 -10.39
C LEU A 100 14.24 10.91 -11.18
N ALA A 101 14.53 10.47 -12.40
CA ALA A 101 15.57 11.05 -13.26
C ALA A 101 15.35 12.55 -13.51
N ALA A 102 14.08 12.98 -13.62
CA ALA A 102 13.70 14.38 -13.78
C ALA A 102 14.10 15.27 -12.57
N THR A 103 14.38 14.65 -11.42
CA THR A 103 14.81 15.34 -10.19
C THR A 103 16.30 15.13 -9.89
N GLY A 104 17.06 14.60 -10.86
CA GLY A 104 18.50 14.30 -10.69
C GLY A 104 18.79 13.08 -9.83
N GLN A 105 17.80 12.21 -9.59
CA GLN A 105 17.95 11.00 -8.78
C GLN A 105 17.71 9.75 -9.63
N ALA A 106 18.38 8.64 -9.29
CA ALA A 106 18.16 7.36 -9.94
C ALA A 106 16.91 6.64 -9.40
N GLY A 107 16.27 5.84 -10.26
CA GLY A 107 15.14 4.96 -9.94
C GLY A 107 13.76 5.57 -10.18
N TRP A 108 12.77 4.95 -9.55
CA TRP A 108 11.35 5.26 -9.66
C TRP A 108 10.77 5.58 -8.28
N ALA A 109 9.74 6.42 -8.27
CA ALA A 109 8.95 6.69 -7.08
C ALA A 109 7.48 6.39 -7.33
N VAL A 110 6.84 5.76 -6.35
CA VAL A 110 5.38 5.70 -6.24
C VAL A 110 4.96 6.77 -5.26
N VAL A 111 4.13 7.71 -5.72
CA VAL A 111 3.68 8.86 -4.93
C VAL A 111 2.18 8.76 -4.78
N GLY A 112 1.68 8.79 -3.54
CA GLY A 112 0.26 8.58 -3.31
C GLY A 112 -0.30 9.31 -2.10
N HIS A 113 -1.63 9.23 -2.01
CA HIS A 113 -2.40 9.68 -0.86
C HIS A 113 -3.43 8.62 -0.51
N VAL A 114 -3.53 8.28 0.78
CA VAL A 114 -4.48 7.31 1.31
C VAL A 114 -5.33 7.97 2.39
N PRO A 115 -6.67 8.04 2.23
CA PRO A 115 -7.55 8.57 3.26
C PRO A 115 -7.34 7.90 4.62
N GLY A 116 -7.18 8.71 5.67
CA GLY A 116 -6.93 8.23 7.04
C GLY A 116 -5.46 7.92 7.36
N LEU A 117 -4.58 7.81 6.36
CA LEU A 117 -3.13 7.67 6.55
C LEU A 117 -2.36 8.93 6.14
N GLY A 118 -2.80 9.61 5.08
CA GLY A 118 -2.15 10.80 4.54
C GLY A 118 -1.24 10.48 3.35
N ALA A 119 -0.07 11.12 3.31
CA ALA A 119 0.92 10.94 2.25
C ALA A 119 1.61 9.57 2.37
N VAL A 120 1.63 8.82 1.28
CA VAL A 120 2.35 7.55 1.16
C VAL A 120 3.33 7.63 -0.01
N GLY A 121 4.44 6.92 0.11
CA GLY A 121 5.45 6.96 -0.92
C GLY A 121 6.46 5.84 -0.82
N ALA A 122 6.87 5.32 -1.97
CA ALA A 122 7.97 4.37 -2.08
C ALA A 122 8.99 4.83 -3.12
N ARG A 123 10.25 4.52 -2.88
CA ARG A 123 11.34 4.57 -3.86
C ARG A 123 11.84 3.16 -4.14
N THR A 124 12.15 2.89 -5.40
CA THR A 124 12.73 1.64 -5.87
C THR A 124 13.61 1.89 -7.10
N GLU A 125 14.54 0.99 -7.40
CA GLU A 125 15.35 1.06 -8.63
C GLU A 125 14.62 0.47 -9.83
N ALA A 126 13.81 -0.58 -9.63
CA ALA A 126 13.10 -1.29 -10.69
C ALA A 126 11.67 -0.76 -10.87
N ARG A 127 11.22 -0.64 -12.13
CA ARG A 127 9.90 -0.11 -12.46
C ARG A 127 8.79 -1.10 -12.09
N GLU A 128 9.08 -2.39 -12.22
CA GLU A 128 8.19 -3.52 -11.94
C GLU A 128 7.78 -3.51 -10.46
N ILE A 129 8.73 -3.23 -9.56
CA ILE A 129 8.47 -3.02 -8.14
C ILE A 129 7.59 -1.78 -7.92
N ALA A 130 7.79 -0.71 -8.70
CA ALA A 130 6.97 0.50 -8.60
C ALA A 130 5.53 0.25 -9.07
N ASP A 131 5.34 -0.54 -10.13
CA ASP A 131 4.03 -0.98 -10.63
C ASP A 131 3.29 -1.85 -9.61
N ALA A 132 3.99 -2.79 -8.96
CA ALA A 132 3.45 -3.58 -7.86
C ALA A 132 3.03 -2.72 -6.66
N LEU A 133 3.90 -1.80 -6.24
CA LEU A 133 3.63 -0.90 -5.12
C LEU A 133 2.50 0.10 -5.43
N ARG A 134 2.39 0.60 -6.66
CA ARG A 134 1.27 1.44 -7.09
C ARG A 134 -0.05 0.71 -6.90
N THR A 135 -0.11 -0.52 -7.39
CA THR A 135 -1.30 -1.37 -7.26
C THR A 135 -1.65 -1.61 -5.80
N HIS A 136 -0.65 -1.99 -5.00
CA HIS A 136 -0.81 -2.21 -3.56
C HIS A 136 -1.29 -0.95 -2.83
N PHE A 137 -0.77 0.22 -3.17
CA PHE A 137 -1.21 1.50 -2.62
C PHE A 137 -2.65 1.84 -2.99
N MET A 138 -3.21 1.27 -4.05
CA MET A 138 -4.60 1.48 -4.44
C MET A 138 -5.57 0.51 -3.76
N THR A 139 -5.13 -0.70 -3.41
CA THR A 139 -6.02 -1.78 -2.95
C THR A 139 -5.87 -2.13 -1.48
N GLU A 140 -4.70 -1.93 -0.87
CA GLU A 140 -4.43 -2.37 0.50
C GLU A 140 -5.14 -1.51 1.56
N SER A 141 -5.34 -2.10 2.73
CA SER A 141 -5.85 -1.43 3.92
C SER A 141 -4.87 -0.36 4.46
N VAL A 142 -5.41 0.61 5.20
CA VAL A 142 -4.61 1.65 5.88
C VAL A 142 -3.54 1.04 6.78
N ARG A 143 -3.86 -0.06 7.48
CA ARG A 143 -2.92 -0.74 8.38
C ARG A 143 -1.75 -1.34 7.61
N GLY A 144 -2.03 -2.01 6.49
CA GLY A 144 -1.01 -2.60 5.61
C GLY A 144 -0.10 -1.55 4.96
N LEU A 145 -0.61 -0.33 4.73
CA LEU A 145 0.17 0.76 4.14
C LEU A 145 0.94 1.63 5.12
N SER A 146 0.76 1.44 6.43
CA SER A 146 1.46 2.23 7.45
C SER A 146 3.01 2.24 7.33
N PRO A 147 3.70 1.18 6.85
CA PRO A 147 5.15 1.20 6.63
C PRO A 147 5.58 2.19 5.54
N TRP A 148 4.67 2.51 4.61
CA TRP A 148 4.90 3.38 3.46
C TRP A 148 4.53 4.85 3.69
N ALA A 149 4.13 5.21 4.91
CA ALA A 149 3.92 6.60 5.28
C ALA A 149 5.21 7.40 5.06
N VAL A 150 5.08 8.55 4.39
CA VAL A 150 6.22 9.42 4.07
C VAL A 150 6.96 9.81 5.34
N THR A 151 8.28 9.66 5.33
CA THR A 151 9.12 9.81 6.52
C THR A 151 9.73 11.21 6.59
N ALA A 152 9.94 11.75 7.79
CA ALA A 152 10.54 13.06 7.96
C ALA A 152 12.01 13.11 7.48
N GLN A 153 12.71 11.99 7.57
CA GLN A 153 14.11 11.86 7.17
C GLN A 153 14.27 10.75 6.13
N PRO A 154 15.32 10.81 5.29
CA PRO A 154 15.69 9.73 4.39
C PRO A 154 15.82 8.39 5.13
N THR A 155 15.18 7.35 4.58
CA THR A 155 15.33 5.99 5.10
C THR A 155 16.69 5.45 4.71
N ARG A 156 17.57 5.23 5.68
CA ARG A 156 18.88 4.61 5.46
C ARG A 156 18.73 3.09 5.42
N ILE A 157 19.17 2.48 4.33
CA ILE A 157 19.30 1.03 4.22
C ILE A 157 20.60 0.63 4.93
N PRO A 158 20.57 -0.26 5.93
CA PRO A 158 21.78 -0.73 6.58
C PRO A 158 22.60 -1.61 5.63
N THR A 159 23.90 -1.71 5.87
CA THR A 159 24.74 -2.70 5.18
C THR A 159 24.22 -4.11 5.50
N LEU A 160 23.84 -4.85 4.47
CA LEU A 160 23.36 -6.22 4.61
C LEU A 160 24.55 -7.20 4.60
N PRO A 161 24.49 -8.30 5.36
CA PRO A 161 25.47 -9.37 5.25
C PRO A 161 25.40 -10.03 3.85
N GLU A 162 26.56 -10.43 3.32
CA GLU A 162 26.65 -11.12 2.02
C GLU A 162 25.98 -12.50 2.01
N ARG A 163 25.87 -13.14 3.18
CA ARG A 163 25.25 -14.45 3.37
C ARG A 163 24.34 -14.43 4.59
N VAL A 164 23.18 -15.06 4.46
CA VAL A 164 22.24 -15.27 5.56
C VAL A 164 21.86 -16.75 5.62
N ASP A 165 21.67 -17.31 6.82
CA ASP A 165 21.08 -18.64 6.96
C ASP A 165 19.57 -18.52 6.69
N LEU A 166 19.18 -18.81 5.44
CA LEU A 166 17.79 -18.68 4.98
C LEU A 166 16.84 -19.63 5.71
N ALA A 167 17.29 -20.84 6.07
CA ALA A 167 16.50 -21.77 6.85
C ALA A 167 16.22 -21.22 8.26
N ALA A 168 17.24 -20.69 8.95
CA ALA A 168 17.05 -20.06 10.25
C ALA A 168 16.19 -18.79 10.16
N PHE A 169 16.29 -18.04 9.06
CA PHE A 169 15.44 -16.88 8.80
C PHE A 169 13.96 -17.29 8.66
N VAL A 170 13.67 -18.33 7.86
CA VAL A 170 12.32 -18.84 7.61
C VAL A 170 11.60 -19.24 8.91
N GLU A 171 12.31 -19.82 9.88
CA GLU A 171 11.70 -20.19 11.17
C GLU A 171 11.10 -19.00 11.94
N HIS A 172 11.57 -17.78 11.67
CA HIS A 172 11.09 -16.56 12.33
C HIS A 172 9.94 -15.88 11.58
N LEU A 173 9.58 -16.37 10.39
CA LEU A 173 8.45 -15.85 9.64
C LEU A 173 7.13 -16.26 10.31
N ASP A 174 6.11 -15.41 10.17
CA ASP A 174 4.77 -15.63 10.69
C ASP A 174 3.82 -16.11 9.59
N PRO A 175 3.38 -17.40 9.60
CA PRO A 175 2.48 -17.94 8.58
C PRO A 175 1.12 -17.25 8.48
N SER A 176 0.70 -16.49 9.49
CA SER A 176 -0.55 -15.75 9.46
C SER A 176 -0.46 -14.43 8.67
N ARG A 177 0.75 -13.98 8.31
CA ARG A 177 0.98 -12.68 7.69
C ARG A 177 1.28 -12.83 6.20
N ALA A 178 0.48 -12.18 5.36
CA ALA A 178 0.65 -12.21 3.91
C ALA A 178 2.07 -11.83 3.44
N ALA A 179 2.66 -10.80 4.06
CA ALA A 179 4.02 -10.36 3.78
C ALA A 179 5.07 -11.46 4.05
N ASP A 180 4.93 -12.17 5.17
CA ASP A 180 5.83 -13.23 5.59
C ASP A 180 5.63 -14.50 4.72
N ARG A 181 4.40 -14.81 4.32
CA ARG A 181 4.10 -15.88 3.35
C ARG A 181 4.70 -15.61 1.97
N ALA A 182 4.61 -14.37 1.47
CA ALA A 182 5.18 -13.97 0.19
C ALA A 182 6.70 -14.19 0.17
N VAL A 183 7.38 -13.78 1.23
CA VAL A 183 8.83 -14.02 1.39
C VAL A 183 9.13 -15.53 1.41
N ALA A 184 8.37 -16.33 2.16
CA ALA A 184 8.58 -17.77 2.19
C ALA A 184 8.32 -18.45 0.84
N ALA A 185 7.30 -18.02 0.09
CA ALA A 185 6.96 -18.57 -1.22
C ALA A 185 8.10 -18.39 -2.23
N GLU A 186 8.75 -17.23 -2.23
CA GLU A 186 9.87 -16.90 -3.14
C GLU A 186 11.20 -17.53 -2.73
N LEU A 187 11.35 -17.93 -1.47
CA LEU A 187 12.55 -18.65 -1.03
C LEU A 187 12.52 -20.15 -1.39
N ARG A 188 11.39 -20.66 -1.88
CA ARG A 188 11.27 -22.07 -2.30
C ARG A 188 12.20 -22.38 -3.47
N GLY A 189 12.78 -23.57 -3.46
CA GLY A 189 13.68 -24.05 -4.50
C GLY A 189 15.09 -23.46 -4.43
N THR A 190 15.37 -22.58 -3.46
CA THR A 190 16.72 -22.01 -3.26
C THR A 190 17.70 -23.09 -2.82
N ASP A 191 17.34 -23.86 -1.79
CA ASP A 191 18.10 -25.02 -1.34
C ASP A 191 17.24 -25.96 -0.46
N ARG A 192 17.66 -27.22 -0.35
CA ARG A 192 16.91 -28.27 0.36
C ARG A 192 16.67 -27.98 1.84
N ARG A 193 17.60 -27.29 2.51
CA ARG A 193 17.47 -26.99 3.95
C ARG A 193 16.46 -25.88 4.15
N THR A 194 16.47 -24.85 3.31
CA THR A 194 15.46 -23.79 3.30
C THR A 194 14.08 -24.35 2.96
N ASP A 195 13.97 -25.23 1.96
CA ASP A 195 12.70 -25.89 1.61
C ASP A 195 12.12 -26.72 2.77
N ALA A 196 12.97 -27.47 3.48
CA ALA A 196 12.55 -28.24 4.65
C ALA A 196 12.05 -27.32 5.79
N ALA A 197 12.72 -26.18 6.02
CA ALA A 197 12.28 -25.19 6.99
C ALA A 197 10.93 -24.57 6.59
N ILE A 198 10.73 -24.26 5.31
CA ILE A 198 9.45 -23.74 4.77
C ILE A 198 8.36 -24.80 4.98
N GLN A 199 8.60 -26.04 4.58
CA GLN A 199 7.65 -27.13 4.73
C GLN A 199 7.28 -27.37 6.20
N GLY A 200 8.23 -27.27 7.13
CA GLY A 200 7.96 -27.39 8.56
C GLY A 200 7.16 -26.21 9.12
N ARG A 201 7.56 -24.98 8.79
CA ARG A 201 6.98 -23.75 9.36
C ARG A 201 5.60 -23.43 8.77
N PHE A 202 5.38 -23.74 7.49
CA PHE A 202 4.18 -23.42 6.71
C PHE A 202 3.38 -24.66 6.32
N ALA A 203 3.53 -25.79 7.03
CA ALA A 203 2.92 -27.09 6.69
C ALA A 203 1.40 -27.08 6.43
N HIS A 204 0.67 -26.10 6.99
CA HIS A 204 -0.79 -25.97 6.87
C HIS A 204 -1.21 -24.67 6.17
N VAL A 205 -0.28 -24.02 5.48
CA VAL A 205 -0.52 -22.77 4.76
C VAL A 205 -0.21 -23.03 3.30
N ASP A 206 -1.20 -22.76 2.46
CA ASP A 206 -0.99 -22.75 1.02
C ASP A 206 -0.20 -21.47 0.66
N LEU A 207 1.05 -21.65 0.27
CA LEU A 207 1.93 -20.56 -0.17
C LEU A 207 1.65 -20.13 -1.62
N ASP A 208 0.89 -20.94 -2.36
CA ASP A 208 0.44 -20.67 -3.73
C ASP A 208 -0.98 -20.09 -3.77
N GLU A 209 -1.65 -19.98 -2.62
CA GLU A 209 -2.96 -19.38 -2.52
C GLU A 209 -2.88 -17.92 -3.03
N ALA A 210 -3.68 -17.63 -4.05
CA ALA A 210 -3.70 -16.32 -4.67
C ALA A 210 -3.95 -15.25 -3.60
N MET A 211 -2.94 -14.42 -3.32
CA MET A 211 -3.09 -13.27 -2.43
C MET A 211 -3.97 -12.25 -3.14
N THR A 212 -5.27 -12.37 -2.90
CA THR A 212 -6.28 -11.50 -3.47
C THR A 212 -6.30 -10.18 -2.70
N PRO A 213 -6.52 -9.05 -3.39
CA PRO A 213 -6.78 -7.81 -2.70
C PRO A 213 -7.97 -7.97 -1.74
N PRO A 214 -7.94 -7.34 -0.56
CA PRO A 214 -9.16 -7.24 0.24
C PRO A 214 -10.24 -6.58 -0.62
N GLU A 215 -11.44 -7.17 -0.65
CA GLU A 215 -12.59 -6.57 -1.32
C GLU A 215 -12.76 -5.14 -0.79
N LEU A 216 -12.64 -4.15 -1.69
CA LEU A 216 -12.91 -2.76 -1.32
C LEU A 216 -14.32 -2.69 -0.74
N PRO A 217 -14.54 -2.10 0.45
CA PRO A 217 -15.87 -2.01 1.01
C PRO A 217 -16.75 -1.18 0.07
N THR A 218 -17.66 -1.86 -0.64
CA THR A 218 -18.63 -1.28 -1.59
C THR A 218 -19.69 -0.40 -0.91
N GLY A 219 -19.50 -0.05 0.37
CA GLY A 219 -20.52 0.52 1.25
C GLY A 219 -20.57 2.05 1.34
N ALA A 220 -19.66 2.81 0.73
CA ALA A 220 -19.66 4.27 0.86
C ALA A 220 -20.59 5.00 -0.14
N ARG A 221 -20.98 4.35 -1.25
CA ARG A 221 -21.87 4.97 -2.25
C ARG A 221 -23.35 4.92 -1.88
N ASN A 222 -23.80 3.93 -1.12
CA ASN A 222 -25.24 3.77 -0.84
C ASN A 222 -25.74 4.65 0.32
N ARG A 223 -24.88 5.15 1.21
CA ARG A 223 -25.34 6.02 2.33
C ARG A 223 -25.63 7.46 1.90
N ARG A 224 -24.99 7.97 0.85
CA ARG A 224 -25.26 9.33 0.36
C ARG A 224 -26.50 9.38 -0.52
N ALA A 225 -26.76 8.34 -1.33
CA ALA A 225 -28.00 8.22 -2.10
C ALA A 225 -29.22 8.06 -1.18
N ALA A 226 -29.14 7.18 -0.17
CA ALA A 226 -30.24 6.99 0.79
C ALA A 226 -30.52 8.25 1.64
N ARG A 227 -29.52 9.08 1.93
CA ARG A 227 -29.71 10.33 2.69
C ARG A 227 -30.28 11.46 1.82
N LEU A 228 -29.93 11.51 0.53
CA LEU A 228 -30.52 12.45 -0.43
C LEU A 228 -31.97 12.09 -0.80
N GLU A 229 -32.31 10.80 -0.84
CA GLU A 229 -33.71 10.35 -1.02
C GLU A 229 -34.56 10.58 0.23
N ALA A 230 -33.99 10.42 1.44
CA ALA A 230 -34.70 10.71 2.69
C ALA A 230 -34.99 12.22 2.88
N ASP A 231 -34.06 13.10 2.52
CA ASP A 231 -34.29 14.57 2.57
C ASP A 231 -35.26 15.05 1.48
N SER A 232 -35.25 14.42 0.29
CA SER A 232 -36.18 14.75 -0.79
C SER A 232 -37.62 14.31 -0.49
N GLY A 233 -37.81 13.27 0.34
CA GLY A 233 -39.13 12.84 0.82
C GLY A 233 -39.74 13.77 1.87
N HIS A 234 -38.91 14.40 2.72
CA HIS A 234 -39.38 15.33 3.76
C HIS A 234 -39.75 16.73 3.22
N GLN A 235 -39.15 17.17 2.11
CA GLN A 235 -39.50 18.46 1.50
C GLN A 235 -40.79 18.44 0.67
N ARG A 236 -41.24 17.28 0.18
CA ARG A 236 -42.55 17.18 -0.51
C ARG A 236 -43.76 17.09 0.41
N ALA A 237 -43.58 16.80 1.69
CA ALA A 237 -44.67 16.72 2.65
C ALA A 237 -45.10 18.09 3.23
N HIS A 238 -44.27 19.12 3.11
CA HIS A 238 -44.52 20.43 3.73
C HIS A 238 -45.15 21.48 2.80
N ASP A 239 -45.29 21.20 1.50
CA ASP A 239 -45.76 22.19 0.51
C ASP A 239 -47.22 21.99 0.04
N GLN A 240 -47.97 21.08 0.67
CA GLN A 240 -49.40 20.83 0.35
C GLN A 240 -50.41 21.36 1.39
N ARG A 241 -50.03 22.29 2.25
CA ARG A 241 -50.97 22.94 3.19
C ARG A 241 -50.84 24.46 3.20
N ARG A 242 -51.22 25.10 2.10
CA ARG A 242 -51.68 26.50 2.13
C ARG A 242 -53.08 26.61 1.53
N PRO A 243 -54.12 26.88 2.34
CA PRO A 243 -55.45 27.13 1.82
C PRO A 243 -55.53 28.52 1.21
N VAL A 244 -56.00 28.58 -0.03
CA VAL A 244 -56.50 29.78 -0.71
C VAL A 244 -57.79 30.22 -0.01
N ARG A 245 -57.85 31.46 0.49
CA ARG A 245 -59.15 32.12 0.75
C ARG A 245 -59.07 33.64 0.74
N ASN A 246 -59.82 34.19 -0.21
CA ASN A 246 -60.59 35.44 -0.23
C ASN A 246 -59.92 36.75 0.18
N GLN A 247 -59.66 37.60 -0.81
CA GLN A 247 -59.81 39.05 -0.65
C GLN A 247 -61.00 39.52 -1.50
N GLY A 248 -62.04 39.98 -0.81
CA GLY A 248 -63.14 40.74 -1.38
C GLY A 248 -62.70 42.16 -1.72
N GLY A 249 -63.35 42.75 -2.72
CA GLY A 249 -63.07 44.09 -3.24
C GLY A 249 -63.37 45.23 -2.26
N PRO A 250 -63.06 46.47 -2.68
CA PRO A 250 -64.17 47.40 -2.89
C PRO A 250 -64.00 48.28 -4.14
N THR A 251 -65.13 48.58 -4.79
CA THR A 251 -65.35 49.82 -5.56
C THR A 251 -65.44 51.01 -4.61
N PRO A 252 -65.05 52.21 -5.05
CA PRO A 252 -66.11 53.20 -5.29
C PRO A 252 -65.87 54.12 -6.50
N GLY A 253 -66.97 54.46 -7.17
CA GLY A 253 -67.16 55.68 -7.94
C GLY A 253 -68.56 56.21 -7.65
N GLY A 254 -68.67 57.51 -7.34
CA GLY A 254 -69.93 58.21 -7.04
C GLY A 254 -69.98 58.78 -5.64
#